data_AF-J3TXY1-F1
#
_entry.id   AF-J3TXY1-F1
#
_cell.length_a   1.000
_cell.length_b   1.000
_cell.length_c   1.000
_cell.angle_alpha   90.00
_cell.angle_beta   90.00
_cell.angle_gamma   90.00
#
_symmetry.space_group_name_H-M   'P 1'
#
loop_
_entity.id
_entity.type
_entity.pdbx_description
1 polymer ?
#
loop_
_entity_poly.entity_id
_entity_poly.type
_entity_poly.pdbx_seq_one_letter_code
_entity_poly.pdbx_strand_id
1 'polypeptide(L)'
;MFEGRIFTFLRHLSMAPSYYSSKISIVVAKDLYSQHLQGDESDLMPLMRRPISHVRALLDEPDWGCEARNVSALFLAHAWLNYAPQKMPSPVPKPVKMCYPSEEIA
;
A
#
# COMPACT_ATOMS: atom_id res chain seq x y z
N MET A 1 19.25 -2.91 8.55
CA MET A 1 18.20 -3.02 7.52
C MET A 1 17.58 -4.42 7.62
N PHE A 2 16.34 -4.62 7.16
CA PHE A 2 15.64 -5.90 7.22
C PHE A 2 15.15 -6.29 5.84
N GLU A 3 15.13 -7.58 5.54
CA GLU A 3 14.43 -8.14 4.38
C GLU A 3 13.23 -8.96 4.85
N GLY A 4 12.16 -8.99 4.07
CA GLY A 4 10.95 -9.76 4.36
C GLY A 4 10.88 -11.04 3.55
N ARG A 5 10.31 -12.09 4.13
CA ARG A 5 10.07 -13.36 3.41
C ARG A 5 8.67 -13.45 2.83
N ILE A 6 7.72 -12.75 3.45
CA ILE A 6 6.32 -12.79 3.06
C ILE A 6 5.88 -11.38 2.69
N PHE A 7 5.50 -11.18 1.44
CA PHE A 7 4.99 -9.91 0.93
C PHE A 7 3.52 -10.05 0.57
N THR A 8 2.67 -9.22 1.17
CA THR A 8 1.23 -9.16 0.86
C THR A 8 0.91 -7.83 0.19
N PHE A 9 0.50 -7.88 -1.07
CA PHE A 9 0.01 -6.71 -1.78
C PHE A 9 -1.37 -6.31 -1.25
N LEU A 10 -1.55 -5.02 -0.96
CA LEU A 10 -2.83 -4.47 -0.49
C LEU A 10 -3.58 -3.70 -1.58
N ARG A 11 -2.92 -2.74 -2.24
CA ARG A 11 -3.59 -1.79 -3.14
C ARG A 11 -2.62 -1.05 -4.05
N HIS A 12 -3.11 -0.62 -5.22
CA HIS A 12 -2.50 0.45 -6.01
C HIS A 12 -3.16 1.79 -5.70
N LEU A 13 -2.36 2.83 -5.48
CA LEU A 13 -2.82 4.21 -5.34
C LEU A 13 -2.39 5.02 -6.55
N SER A 14 -3.28 5.86 -7.05
CA SER A 14 -2.92 6.97 -7.93
C SER A 14 -2.68 8.23 -7.11
N MET A 15 -1.72 9.05 -7.52
CA MET A 15 -1.49 10.37 -6.94
C MET A 15 -1.87 11.43 -7.95
N ALA A 16 -2.75 12.37 -7.57
CA ALA A 16 -3.19 13.47 -8.42
C ALA A 16 -3.47 12.99 -9.87
N PRO A 17 -4.49 12.13 -10.07
CA PRO A 17 -4.71 11.39 -11.32
C PRO A 17 -4.95 12.28 -12.54
N SER A 18 -5.32 13.54 -12.33
CA SER A 18 -5.45 14.55 -13.38
C SER A 18 -4.10 15.02 -13.94
N TYR A 19 -3.00 14.78 -13.23
CA TYR A 19 -1.65 15.26 -13.56
C TYR A 19 -0.65 14.12 -13.76
N TYR A 20 -0.78 13.02 -13.00
CA TYR A 20 0.13 11.89 -13.06
C TYR A 20 -0.59 10.58 -13.38
N SER A 21 0.00 9.80 -14.29
CA SER A 21 -0.42 8.43 -14.59
C SER A 21 0.28 7.38 -13.72
N SER A 22 1.19 7.82 -12.85
CA SER A 22 1.96 6.94 -11.98
C SER A 22 1.09 6.29 -10.91
N LYS A 23 1.44 5.05 -10.57
CA LYS A 23 0.78 4.26 -9.53
C LYS A 23 1.81 3.84 -8.49
N ILE A 24 1.39 3.86 -7.23
CA ILE A 24 2.18 3.40 -6.10
C ILE A 24 1.55 2.13 -5.56
N SER A 25 2.37 1.14 -5.27
CA SER A 25 1.93 -0.15 -4.70
C SER A 25 2.15 -0.15 -3.20
N ILE A 26 1.10 -0.48 -2.44
CA ILE A 26 1.20 -0.70 -1.00
C ILE A 26 1.35 -2.20 -0.76
N VAL A 27 2.44 -2.57 -0.08
CA VAL A 27 2.80 -3.94 0.25
C VAL A 27 3.13 -4.02 1.74
N VAL A 28 2.66 -5.07 2.40
CA VAL A 28 3.06 -5.41 3.78
C VAL A 28 4.07 -6.54 3.75
N ALA A 29 5.23 -6.31 4.36
CA ALA A 29 6.25 -7.33 4.57
C ALA A 29 6.12 -7.96 5.97
N LYS A 30 6.23 -9.29 6.05
CA LYS A 30 6.20 -10.10 7.26
C LYS A 30 7.39 -11.07 7.28
N ASP A 31 7.67 -11.62 8.46
CA ASP A 31 8.80 -12.51 8.72
C ASP A 31 10.12 -11.85 8.28
N LEU A 32 10.39 -10.70 8.93
CA LEU A 32 11.55 -9.87 8.66
C LEU A 32 12.80 -10.47 9.31
N TYR A 33 13.90 -10.52 8.57
CA TYR A 33 15.20 -10.97 9.07
C TYR A 33 16.28 -9.93 8.77
N SER A 34 17.33 -9.93 9.58
CA SER A 34 18.41 -8.93 9.46
C SER A 34 19.21 -9.18 8.19
N GLN A 35 19.11 -8.26 7.24
CA GLN A 35 19.88 -8.28 6.01
C GLN A 35 20.18 -6.85 5.59
N HIS A 36 21.41 -6.60 5.20
CA HIS A 36 21.87 -5.30 4.71
C HIS A 36 22.21 -5.42 3.24
N LEU A 37 21.53 -4.63 2.42
CA LEU A 37 21.79 -4.48 0.99
C LEU A 37 22.39 -3.08 0.77
N GLN A 38 23.31 -2.98 -0.18
CA GLN A 38 23.86 -1.68 -0.56
C GLN A 38 22.77 -0.87 -1.28
N GLY A 39 22.34 0.22 -0.65
CA GLY A 39 21.46 1.22 -1.27
C GLY A 39 22.28 2.26 -2.05
N ASP A 40 21.58 3.01 -2.90
CA ASP A 40 22.15 4.16 -3.63
C ASP A 40 22.11 5.46 -2.81
N GLU A 41 21.34 5.46 -1.72
CA GLU A 41 21.25 6.58 -0.78
C GLU A 41 22.56 6.74 -0.01
N SER A 42 23.12 7.94 -0.04
CA SER A 42 24.39 8.27 0.63
C SER A 42 24.25 8.38 2.15
N ASP A 43 23.04 8.74 2.63
CA ASP A 43 22.74 8.92 4.06
C ASP A 43 22.01 7.72 4.68
N LEU A 44 22.32 7.43 5.95
CA LEU A 44 21.67 6.38 6.70
C LEU A 44 20.28 6.81 7.20
N MET A 45 19.23 6.07 6.81
CA MET A 45 17.88 6.32 7.30
C MET A 45 17.67 5.76 8.72
N PRO A 46 17.22 6.57 9.70
CA PRO A 46 16.95 6.08 11.05
C PRO A 46 15.75 5.12 11.07
N LEU A 47 15.90 4.00 11.76
CA LEU A 47 14.82 3.04 11.95
C LEU A 47 13.96 3.42 13.15
N MET A 48 12.67 3.71 12.90
CA MET A 48 11.70 4.02 13.94
C MET A 48 10.70 2.88 14.13
N ARG A 49 10.72 2.23 15.30
CA ARG A 49 9.74 1.19 15.64
C ARG A 49 8.52 1.81 16.29
N ARG A 50 7.34 1.50 15.77
CA ARG A 50 6.06 1.97 16.30
C ARG A 50 5.16 0.77 16.63
N PRO A 51 4.62 0.68 17.85
CA PRO A 51 3.69 -0.38 18.20
C PRO A 51 2.35 -0.18 17.47
N ILE A 52 1.74 -1.28 17.03
CA ILE A 52 0.48 -1.25 16.26
C ILE A 52 -0.65 -0.57 17.06
N SER A 53 -0.64 -0.69 18.39
CA SER A 53 -1.63 -0.03 19.26
C SER A 53 -1.57 1.51 19.21
N HIS A 54 -0.43 2.09 18.82
CA HIS A 54 -0.24 3.55 18.75
C HIS A 54 -0.34 4.11 17.33
N VAL A 55 -0.77 3.29 16.37
CA VAL A 55 -0.89 3.68 14.95
C VAL A 55 -1.69 4.97 14.75
N ARG A 56 -2.75 5.21 15.53
CA ARG A 56 -3.56 6.43 15.42
C ARG A 56 -2.81 7.70 15.80
N ALA A 57 -1.88 7.62 16.75
CA ALA A 57 -1.10 8.77 17.20
C ALA A 57 -0.14 9.28 16.10
N LEU A 58 0.20 8.45 15.13
CA LEU A 58 1.02 8.87 13.98
C LEU A 58 0.31 9.91 13.11
N LEU A 59 -1.02 9.96 13.13
CA LEU A 59 -1.79 10.97 12.38
C LEU A 59 -1.58 12.38 12.94
N ASP A 60 -1.23 12.50 14.22
CA ASP A 60 -0.98 13.77 14.89
C ASP A 60 0.49 14.21 14.77
N GLU A 61 1.39 13.34 14.27
CA GLU A 61 2.78 13.71 14.01
C GLU A 61 2.84 14.56 12.72
N PRO A 62 3.24 15.85 12.78
CA PRO A 62 3.08 16.79 11.66
C PRO A 62 3.84 16.36 10.39
N ASP A 63 5.04 15.80 10.54
CA ASP A 63 5.85 15.36 9.40
C ASP A 63 5.36 14.05 8.77
N TRP A 64 4.65 13.22 9.55
CA TRP A 64 4.21 11.90 9.11
C TRP A 64 2.77 11.92 8.58
N GLY A 65 1.86 12.55 9.33
CA GLY A 65 0.42 12.57 9.10
C GLY A 65 -0.04 13.47 7.96
N CYS A 66 0.80 14.41 7.51
CA CYS A 66 0.50 15.28 6.37
C CYS A 66 0.70 14.61 5.01
N GLU A 67 1.25 13.40 4.96
CA GLU A 67 1.60 12.70 3.73
C GLU A 67 0.53 11.66 3.35
N ALA A 68 -0.14 11.86 2.21
CA ALA A 68 -1.32 11.07 1.84
C ALA A 68 -1.05 9.58 1.60
N ARG A 69 0.15 9.21 1.10
CA ARG A 69 0.52 7.80 0.89
C ARG A 69 0.73 7.10 2.23
N ASN A 70 1.39 7.76 3.19
CA ASN A 70 1.61 7.26 4.55
C ASN A 70 0.28 6.99 5.26
N VAL A 71 -0.61 7.99 5.27
CA VAL A 71 -1.95 7.85 5.87
C VAL A 71 -2.71 6.70 5.20
N SER A 72 -2.73 6.65 3.86
CA SER A 72 -3.42 5.58 3.12
C SER A 72 -2.86 4.20 3.45
N ALA A 73 -1.53 4.04 3.49
CA ALA A 73 -0.87 2.78 3.81
C ALA A 73 -1.17 2.32 5.24
N LEU A 74 -1.18 3.24 6.20
CA LEU A 74 -1.47 2.96 7.59
C LEU A 74 -2.90 2.45 7.80
N PHE A 75 -3.89 3.11 7.20
CA PHE A 75 -5.29 2.66 7.29
C PHE A 75 -5.49 1.31 6.61
N LEU A 76 -4.88 1.09 5.42
CA LEU A 76 -4.96 -0.19 4.71
C LEU A 76 -4.30 -1.32 5.49
N ALA A 77 -3.10 -1.09 6.04
CA ALA A 77 -2.39 -2.09 6.84
C ALA A 77 -3.13 -2.38 8.15
N HIS A 78 -3.67 -1.35 8.83
CA HIS A 78 -4.47 -1.53 10.04
C HIS A 78 -5.75 -2.32 9.76
N ALA A 79 -6.46 -2.01 8.67
CA ALA A 79 -7.63 -2.78 8.25
C ALA A 79 -7.26 -4.24 7.95
N TRP A 80 -6.18 -4.47 7.22
CA TRP A 80 -5.69 -5.82 6.90
C TRP A 80 -5.28 -6.63 8.14
N LEU A 81 -4.68 -6.00 9.15
CA LEU A 81 -4.32 -6.67 10.40
C LEU A 81 -5.55 -7.08 11.21
N ASN A 82 -6.62 -6.28 11.18
CA ASN A 82 -7.84 -6.52 11.95
C ASN A 82 -8.87 -7.39 11.21
N TYR A 83 -8.83 -7.42 9.89
CA TYR A 83 -9.61 -8.37 9.09
C TYR A 83 -8.83 -9.67 8.94
N ALA A 84 -9.21 -10.71 9.70
CA ALA A 84 -8.73 -12.07 9.49
C ALA A 84 -8.83 -12.49 7.99
N PRO A 85 -7.94 -13.36 7.47
CA PRO A 85 -7.59 -13.50 6.04
C PRO A 85 -8.68 -14.08 5.10
N GLN A 86 -9.96 -14.02 5.43
CA GLN A 86 -11.01 -14.73 4.69
C GLN A 86 -11.80 -13.90 3.68
N LYS A 87 -11.54 -12.60 3.48
CA LYS A 87 -12.42 -11.80 2.59
C LYS A 87 -11.84 -10.48 2.07
N MET A 88 -10.60 -10.46 1.58
CA MET A 88 -10.24 -9.39 0.64
C MET A 88 -10.74 -9.80 -0.75
N PRO A 89 -11.68 -9.04 -1.37
CA PRO A 89 -12.04 -9.29 -2.76
C PRO A 89 -10.77 -9.11 -3.61
N SER A 90 -10.56 -10.04 -4.55
CA SER A 90 -9.42 -10.06 -5.46
C SER A 90 -9.07 -8.64 -5.96
N PRO A 91 -7.80 -8.22 -5.90
CA PRO A 91 -7.38 -6.89 -6.37
C PRO A 91 -7.50 -6.73 -7.89
N VAL A 92 -7.77 -7.82 -8.62
CA VAL A 92 -8.01 -7.81 -10.05
C VAL A 92 -9.48 -7.47 -10.28
N PRO A 93 -9.82 -6.30 -10.86
CA PRO A 93 -11.17 -6.07 -11.35
C PRO A 93 -11.51 -7.19 -12.33
N LYS A 94 -12.57 -7.96 -12.05
CA LYS A 94 -13.05 -8.97 -13.00
C LYS A 94 -13.27 -8.26 -14.34
N PRO A 95 -12.78 -8.80 -15.46
CA PRO A 95 -13.00 -8.17 -16.75
C PRO A 95 -14.51 -8.01 -16.95
N VAL A 96 -14.96 -6.75 -16.96
CA VAL A 96 -16.34 -6.43 -17.29
C VAL A 96 -16.47 -6.72 -18.78
N LYS A 97 -17.28 -7.72 -19.14
CA LYS A 97 -17.68 -7.90 -20.54
C LYS A 97 -18.45 -6.64 -20.95
N MET A 98 -17.80 -5.77 -21.71
CA MET A 98 -18.42 -4.63 -22.36
C MET A 98 -19.32 -5.20 -23.47
N CYS A 99 -20.59 -5.44 -23.15
CA CYS A 99 -21.60 -5.70 -24.17
C CYS A 99 -21.85 -4.38 -24.88
N TYR A 100 -21.20 -4.16 -26.02
CA TYR A 100 -21.68 -3.19 -26.98
C TYR A 100 -22.97 -3.76 -27.58
N PRO A 101 -24.07 -2.98 -27.68
CA PRO A 101 -25.19 -3.36 -28.50
C PRO A 101 -24.68 -3.42 -29.94
N SER A 102 -24.78 -4.59 -30.57
CA SER A 102 -24.59 -4.73 -32.00
C SER A 102 -25.49 -3.71 -32.69
N GLU A 103 -24.91 -2.86 -33.52
CA GLU A 103 -25.65 -1.91 -34.34
C GLU A 103 -26.77 -2.65 -35.10
N GLU A 104 -28.02 -2.24 -34.88
CA GLU A 104 -29.08 -2.36 -35.88
C GLU A 104 -28.69 -1.45 -37.04
N ILE A 105 -27.98 -1.99 -38.03
CA ILE A 105 -27.90 -1.40 -39.36
C ILE A 105 -29.03 -2.04 -40.17
N ALA A 106 -30.12 -1.28 -40.32
CA ALA A 106 -31.07 -1.40 -41.42
C ALA A 106 -30.51 -0.68 -42.65
#